data_AF-A0A820PCU2-F1
#
_entry.id   AF-A0A820PCU2-F1
#
_cell.length_a   1.000
_cell.length_b   1.000
_cell.length_c   1.000
_cell.angle_alpha   90.00
_cell.angle_beta   90.00
_cell.angle_gamma   90.00
#
_symmetry.space_group_name_H-M   'P 1'
#
loop_
_entity.id
_entity.type
_entity.pdbx_description
1 polymer ?
#
loop_
_entity_poly.entity_id
_entity_poly.type
_entity_poly.pdbx_seq_one_letter_code
_entity_poly.pdbx_strand_id
1 'polypeptide(L)'
;VSVLGAALDLFGVADIPAFKSMRTLRALRPLKALSRFEGIRVVVNALFGAIPAIFNVLLVCLVFWLIFSIMGVQLFGGRFYKCVYVDTHDRVTLSENVTNRNDCLRKNFTWENSRVNYDNVLSGYLALFQVV
;
A
#
# COMPACT_ATOMS: atom_id res chain seq x y z
N VAL A 1 -15.74 -10.45 24.28
CA VAL A 1 -14.27 -10.33 24.42
C VAL A 1 -13.71 -11.64 23.88
N SER A 2 -12.83 -11.61 22.87
CA SER A 2 -12.27 -12.86 22.34
C SER A 2 -11.49 -13.52 23.47
N VAL A 3 -11.66 -14.82 23.70
CA VAL A 3 -10.98 -15.57 24.79
C VAL A 3 -9.48 -15.29 24.83
N LEU A 4 -8.90 -15.08 23.64
CA LEU A 4 -7.50 -14.67 23.46
C LEU A 4 -7.17 -13.32 24.11
N GLY A 5 -8.05 -12.32 24.01
CA GLY A 5 -7.85 -11.01 24.64
C GLY A 5 -7.88 -11.08 26.17
N ALA A 6 -8.78 -11.88 26.74
CA ALA A 6 -8.84 -12.09 28.19
C ALA A 6 -7.62 -12.86 28.72
N ALA A 7 -7.13 -13.84 27.95
CA ALA A 7 -5.90 -14.57 28.29
C ALA A 7 -4.67 -13.64 28.26
N LEU A 8 -4.56 -12.77 27.26
CA LEU A 8 -3.44 -11.83 27.11
C LEU A 8 -3.43 -10.71 28.16
N ASP A 9 -4.61 -10.27 28.61
CA ASP A 9 -4.77 -9.34 29.72
C ASP A 9 -4.29 -9.98 31.05
N LEU A 10 -4.51 -11.30 31.23
CA LEU A 10 -4.07 -12.06 32.41
C LEU A 10 -2.54 -12.27 32.44
N PHE A 11 -1.89 -12.33 31.28
CA PHE A 11 -0.43 -12.42 31.16
C PHE A 11 0.29 -11.05 31.16
N GLY A 12 -0.43 -9.94 31.38
CA GLY A 12 0.16 -8.60 31.51
C GLY A 12 0.75 -8.03 30.21
N VAL A 13 0.39 -8.60 29.06
CA VAL A 13 0.91 -8.21 27.73
C VAL A 13 -0.01 -7.19 27.03
N ALA A 14 -1.09 -6.76 27.69
CA ALA A 14 -2.18 -5.96 27.14
C ALA A 14 -1.76 -4.60 26.56
N ASP A 15 -0.65 -4.03 27.05
CA ASP A 15 -0.23 -2.66 26.71
C ASP A 15 0.66 -2.57 25.46
N ILE A 16 0.95 -3.68 24.78
CA ILE A 16 1.65 -3.63 23.49
C ILE A 16 0.72 -3.00 22.43
N PRO A 17 1.16 -1.98 21.67
CA PRO A 17 0.34 -1.29 20.66
C PRO A 17 -0.27 -2.21 19.59
N ALA A 18 0.29 -3.41 19.40
CA ALA A 18 -0.27 -4.48 18.58
C ALA A 18 -1.67 -4.94 19.04
N PHE A 19 -1.94 -4.96 20.34
CA PHE A 19 -3.25 -5.39 20.88
C PHE A 19 -4.34 -4.32 20.72
N LYS A 20 -3.97 -3.04 20.61
CA LYS A 20 -4.90 -1.97 20.23
C LYS A 20 -5.38 -2.13 18.79
N SER A 21 -4.50 -2.54 17.88
CA SER A 21 -4.85 -2.88 16.49
C SER A 21 -5.75 -4.12 16.40
N MET A 22 -5.56 -5.13 17.27
CA MET A 22 -6.42 -6.32 17.32
C MET A 22 -7.91 -6.01 17.61
N ARG A 23 -8.22 -4.82 18.15
CA ARG A 23 -9.61 -4.36 18.32
C ARG A 23 -10.27 -4.00 16.98
N THR A 24 -9.52 -3.59 15.95
CA THR A 24 -10.07 -3.30 14.61
C THR A 24 -10.49 -4.57 13.89
N LEU A 25 -9.88 -5.73 14.18
CA LEU A 25 -10.32 -7.03 13.67
C LEU A 25 -11.75 -7.40 14.08
N ARG A 26 -12.33 -6.73 15.10
CA ARG A 26 -13.77 -6.87 15.43
C ARG A 26 -14.68 -6.32 14.32
N ALA A 27 -14.18 -5.48 13.42
CA ALA A 27 -14.89 -5.04 12.22
C ALA A 27 -15.16 -6.18 11.22
N LEU A 28 -14.53 -7.36 11.39
CA LEU A 28 -14.78 -8.56 10.61
C LEU A 28 -16.00 -9.37 11.10
N ARG A 29 -16.66 -8.97 12.20
CA ARG A 29 -17.90 -9.61 12.69
C ARG A 29 -19.00 -9.77 11.62
N PRO A 30 -19.22 -8.81 10.70
CA PRO A 30 -20.17 -8.98 9.60
C PRO A 30 -19.85 -10.18 8.71
N LEU A 31 -18.58 -10.52 8.47
CA LEU A 31 -18.21 -11.71 7.69
C LEU A 31 -18.70 -13.02 8.33
N LYS A 32 -18.72 -13.08 9.67
CA LYS A 32 -19.27 -14.22 10.43
C LYS A 32 -20.81 -14.26 10.40
N ALA A 33 -21.46 -13.10 10.25
CA ALA A 33 -22.91 -13.02 10.04
C ALA A 33 -23.28 -13.41 8.60
N LEU A 34 -22.45 -13.06 7.61
CA LEU A 34 -22.64 -13.41 6.20
C LEU A 34 -22.53 -14.93 5.95
N SER A 35 -21.68 -15.65 6.68
CA SER A 35 -21.59 -17.12 6.59
C SER A 35 -22.80 -17.88 7.17
N ARG A 36 -23.75 -17.19 7.81
CA ARG A 36 -24.98 -17.78 8.37
C ARG A 36 -26.04 -18.04 7.29
N PHE A 37 -25.96 -17.33 6.16
CA PHE A 37 -26.84 -17.57 5.02
C PHE A 37 -26.26 -18.69 4.15
N GLU A 38 -27.02 -19.78 3.96
CA GLU A 38 -26.57 -20.96 3.20
C GLU A 38 -26.10 -20.60 1.79
N GLY A 39 -26.76 -19.64 1.12
CA GLY A 39 -26.35 -19.17 -0.22
C GLY A 39 -24.96 -18.52 -0.26
N ILE A 40 -24.59 -17.71 0.75
CA ILE A 40 -23.29 -17.02 0.79
C ILE A 40 -22.16 -17.99 1.14
N ARG A 41 -22.44 -18.99 1.99
CA ARG A 41 -21.46 -20.02 2.38
C ARG A 41 -20.98 -20.84 1.17
N VAL A 42 -21.88 -21.17 0.24
CA VAL A 42 -21.53 -21.91 -0.98
C VAL A 42 -20.56 -21.09 -1.85
N VAL A 43 -20.83 -19.80 -2.04
CA VAL A 43 -19.97 -18.91 -2.83
C VAL A 43 -18.59 -18.76 -2.18
N VAL A 44 -18.53 -18.56 -0.87
CA VAL A 44 -17.26 -18.42 -0.14
C VAL A 44 -16.44 -19.72 -0.20
N ASN A 45 -17.06 -20.88 -0.02
CA ASN A 45 -16.36 -22.16 -0.15
C ASN A 45 -15.85 -22.40 -1.58
N ALA A 46 -16.62 -22.00 -2.61
CA ALA A 46 -16.17 -22.06 -3.99
C ALA A 46 -14.99 -21.10 -4.26
N LEU A 47 -15.02 -19.89 -3.70
CA LEU A 47 -13.91 -18.93 -3.78
C LEU A 47 -12.64 -19.49 -3.13
N PHE A 48 -12.72 -20.04 -1.91
CA PHE A 48 -11.57 -20.68 -1.26
C PHE A 48 -11.01 -21.85 -2.06
N GLY A 49 -11.87 -22.62 -2.74
CA GLY A 49 -11.45 -23.68 -3.66
C GLY A 49 -10.69 -23.17 -4.90
N ALA A 50 -10.94 -21.94 -5.34
CA ALA A 50 -10.27 -21.32 -6.49
C ALA A 50 -8.94 -20.64 -6.14
N ILE A 51 -8.70 -20.29 -4.87
CA ILE A 51 -7.48 -19.59 -4.41
C ILE A 51 -6.18 -20.29 -4.85
N PRO A 52 -6.02 -21.63 -4.72
CA PRO A 52 -4.78 -22.29 -5.11
C PRO A 52 -4.45 -22.13 -6.60
N ALA A 53 -5.46 -22.20 -7.47
CA ALA A 53 -5.29 -21.99 -8.90
C ALA A 53 -4.96 -20.53 -9.23
N ILE A 54 -5.64 -19.59 -8.57
CA ILE A 54 -5.37 -18.14 -8.72
C ILE A 54 -3.94 -17.82 -8.25
N PHE A 55 -3.47 -18.43 -7.15
CA PHE A 55 -2.13 -18.19 -6.62
C PHE A 55 -1.03 -18.62 -7.62
N ASN A 56 -1.22 -19.73 -8.33
CA ASN A 56 -0.28 -20.16 -9.36
C ASN A 56 -0.16 -19.14 -10.50
N VAL A 57 -1.30 -18.58 -10.96
CA VAL A 57 -1.30 -17.55 -12.00
C VAL A 57 -0.69 -16.24 -11.47
N LEU A 58 -1.06 -15.83 -10.26
CA LEU A 58 -0.50 -14.65 -9.61
C LEU A 58 1.01 -14.73 -9.46
N LEU A 59 1.57 -15.89 -9.13
CA LEU A 59 3.02 -16.07 -9.01
C LEU A 59 3.73 -15.77 -10.33
N VAL A 60 3.21 -16.29 -11.45
CA VAL A 60 3.75 -16.00 -12.78
C VAL A 60 3.63 -14.51 -13.11
N CYS A 61 2.46 -13.90 -12.85
CA CYS A 61 2.27 -12.46 -13.04
C CYS A 61 3.24 -11.62 -12.19
N LEU A 62 3.47 -12.01 -10.94
CA LEU A 62 4.40 -11.33 -10.05
C LEU A 62 5.82 -11.40 -10.60
N VAL A 63 6.30 -12.57 -11.07
CA VAL A 63 7.64 -12.67 -11.67
C VAL A 63 7.76 -11.80 -12.92
N PHE A 64 6.73 -11.76 -13.77
CA PHE A 64 6.73 -10.90 -14.95
C PHE A 64 6.81 -9.42 -14.57
N TRP A 65 5.97 -8.98 -13.62
CA TRP A 65 5.98 -7.61 -13.11
C TRP A 65 7.28 -7.24 -12.39
N LEU A 66 7.97 -8.22 -11.79
CA LEU A 66 9.27 -8.01 -11.15
C LEU A 66 10.29 -7.48 -12.16
N ILE A 67 10.33 -8.08 -13.35
CA ILE A 67 11.29 -7.71 -14.40
C ILE A 67 11.06 -6.26 -14.83
N PHE A 68 9.81 -5.88 -15.11
CA PHE A 68 9.48 -4.50 -15.47
C PHE A 68 9.73 -3.52 -14.32
N SER A 69 9.48 -3.94 -13.08
CA SER A 69 9.73 -3.11 -11.90
C SER A 69 11.23 -2.85 -11.73
N ILE A 70 12.09 -3.87 -11.84
CA ILE A 70 13.56 -3.71 -11.78
C ILE A 70 14.05 -2.81 -12.91
N MET A 71 13.56 -3.01 -14.13
CA MET A 71 13.91 -2.14 -15.27
C MET A 71 13.46 -0.69 -15.00
N GLY A 72 12.26 -0.49 -14.45
CA GLY A 72 11.73 0.81 -14.09
C GLY A 72 12.55 1.50 -13.00
N VAL A 73 13.02 0.77 -11.99
CA VAL A 73 13.90 1.31 -10.94
C VAL A 73 15.24 1.76 -11.53
N GLN A 74 15.83 0.97 -12.43
CA GLN A 74 17.12 1.30 -13.04
C GLN A 74 17.03 2.53 -13.95
N LEU A 75 15.91 2.72 -14.66
CA LEU A 75 15.71 3.84 -15.58
C LEU A 75 15.22 5.11 -14.88
N PHE A 76 14.33 4.98 -13.90
CA PHE A 76 13.59 6.10 -13.33
C PHE A 76 13.80 6.32 -11.82
N GLY A 77 14.68 5.53 -11.18
CA GLY A 77 15.02 5.68 -9.77
C GLY A 77 15.51 7.08 -9.45
N GLY A 78 14.85 7.75 -8.51
CA GLY A 78 15.17 9.11 -8.09
C GLY A 78 14.87 10.22 -9.11
N ARG A 79 14.18 9.91 -10.22
CA ARG A 79 13.85 10.89 -11.28
C ARG A 79 12.48 11.54 -11.13
N PHE A 80 11.62 11.01 -10.25
CA PHE A 80 10.25 11.52 -10.04
C PHE A 80 10.14 12.63 -8.99
N TYR A 81 11.28 13.11 -8.48
CA TYR A 81 11.31 14.26 -7.60
C TYR A 81 11.04 15.56 -8.36
N LYS A 82 10.25 16.43 -7.73
CA LYS A 82 9.85 17.72 -8.30
C LYS A 82 9.95 18.81 -7.25
N CYS A 83 10.31 20.00 -7.69
CA CYS A 83 10.30 21.19 -6.86
C CYS A 83 8.90 21.81 -6.90
N VAL A 84 8.26 21.96 -5.74
CA VAL A 84 6.95 22.59 -5.62
C VAL A 84 7.02 23.80 -4.70
N TYR A 85 6.20 24.80 -5.01
CA TYR A 85 6.04 25.98 -4.17
C TYR A 85 4.54 26.23 -3.94
N VAL A 86 4.24 26.89 -2.83
CA VAL A 86 2.88 27.31 -2.49
C VAL A 86 2.68 28.71 -3.03
N ASP A 87 1.73 28.87 -3.94
CA ASP A 87 1.35 30.18 -4.48
C ASP A 87 0.48 30.96 -3.48
N THR A 88 0.28 32.25 -3.74
CA THR A 88 -0.60 33.19 -3.05
C THR A 88 -2.04 32.69 -2.84
N HIS A 89 -2.51 31.73 -3.64
CA HIS A 89 -3.82 31.07 -3.52
C HIS A 89 -3.77 29.75 -2.71
N ASP A 90 -2.69 29.50 -1.98
CA ASP A 90 -2.44 28.28 -1.21
C ASP A 90 -2.45 27.00 -2.07
N ARG A 91 -2.07 27.14 -3.35
CA ARG A 91 -2.00 26.05 -4.32
C ARG A 91 -0.56 25.58 -4.49
N VAL A 92 -0.38 24.26 -4.47
CA VAL A 92 0.91 23.61 -4.76
C VAL A 92 1.14 23.61 -6.27
N THR A 93 2.13 24.37 -6.72
CA THR A 93 2.48 24.53 -8.15
C THR A 93 3.89 24.00 -8.42
N LEU A 94 4.14 23.48 -9.63
CA LEU A 94 5.44 22.97 -10.05
C LEU A 94 6.36 24.12 -10.49
N SER A 95 7.61 24.10 -10.02
CA SER A 95 8.62 25.05 -10.46
C SER A 95 9.36 24.51 -11.70
N GLU A 96 8.97 24.96 -12.90
CA GLU A 96 9.59 24.52 -14.17
C GLU A 96 11.00 25.10 -14.39
N ASN A 97 11.32 26.21 -13.71
CA ASN A 97 12.58 26.94 -13.87
C ASN A 97 13.70 26.46 -12.90
N VAL A 98 13.52 25.31 -12.24
CA VAL A 98 14.45 24.79 -11.24
C VAL A 98 14.84 23.36 -11.60
N THR A 99 16.06 23.18 -12.09
CA THR A 99 16.57 21.88 -12.54
C THR A 99 17.25 21.07 -11.43
N ASN A 100 17.74 21.73 -10.38
CA ASN A 100 18.51 21.10 -9.30
C ASN A 100 17.84 21.26 -7.94
N ARG A 101 17.96 20.22 -7.10
CA ARG A 101 17.47 20.22 -5.71
C ARG A 101 18.03 21.39 -4.90
N ASN A 102 19.31 21.71 -5.08
CA ASN A 102 19.95 22.80 -4.33
C ASN A 102 19.38 24.18 -4.71
N ASP A 103 18.97 24.38 -5.97
CA ASP A 103 18.35 25.63 -6.40
C ASP A 103 16.90 25.73 -5.88
N CYS A 104 16.19 24.61 -5.82
CA CYS A 104 14.86 24.52 -5.19
C CYS A 104 14.89 24.97 -3.72
N LEU A 105 15.84 24.43 -2.96
CA LEU A 105 15.98 24.74 -1.53
C LEU A 105 16.45 26.17 -1.28
N ARG A 106 17.26 26.76 -2.19
CA ARG A 106 17.67 28.17 -2.09
C ARG A 106 16.50 29.15 -2.24
N LYS A 107 15.49 28.78 -3.04
CA LYS A 107 14.29 29.58 -3.25
C LYS A 107 13.21 29.35 -2.17
N ASN A 108 13.53 28.60 -1.12
CA ASN A 108 12.61 28.22 -0.04
C ASN A 108 11.39 27.40 -0.54
N PHE A 109 11.61 26.57 -1.57
CA PHE A 109 10.60 25.66 -2.11
C PHE A 109 10.80 24.24 -1.57
N THR A 110 9.76 23.40 -1.66
CA THR A 110 9.80 22.02 -1.16
C THR A 110 10.15 21.04 -2.28
N TRP A 111 11.10 20.15 -2.00
CA TRP A 111 11.51 19.09 -2.92
C TRP A 111 10.76 17.81 -2.57
N GLU A 112 9.67 17.53 -3.29
CA GLU A 112 8.75 16.44 -2.99
C GLU A 112 8.85 15.34 -4.05
N ASN A 113 8.67 14.09 -3.63
CA ASN A 113 8.60 12.96 -4.53
C ASN A 113 7.15 12.72 -4.98
N SER A 114 6.97 12.22 -6.20
CA SER A 114 5.65 11.77 -6.64
C SER A 114 5.18 10.57 -5.81
N ARG A 115 3.88 10.53 -5.50
CA ARG A 115 3.25 9.45 -4.70
C ARG A 115 3.42 8.07 -5.32
N VAL A 116 3.53 8.02 -6.64
CA VAL A 116 3.75 6.81 -7.44
C VAL A 116 5.08 7.00 -8.16
N ASN A 117 6.05 6.15 -7.86
CA ASN A 117 7.45 6.28 -8.30
C ASN A 117 8.12 4.92 -8.43
N TYR A 118 9.35 4.91 -8.97
CA TYR A 118 10.19 3.72 -9.15
C TYR A 118 11.45 3.75 -8.27
N ASP A 119 11.36 4.28 -7.05
CA ASP A 119 12.54 4.30 -6.16
C ASP A 119 12.84 2.93 -5.54
N ASN A 120 11.83 2.07 -5.43
CA ASN A 120 11.95 0.70 -4.94
C ASN A 120 11.14 -0.24 -5.84
N VAL A 121 11.48 -1.52 -5.81
CA VAL A 121 10.75 -2.55 -6.57
C VAL A 121 9.26 -2.55 -6.20
N LEU A 122 8.92 -2.44 -4.91
CA LEU A 122 7.52 -2.43 -4.47
C LEU A 122 6.75 -1.19 -4.96
N SER A 123 7.37 -0.01 -5.00
CA SER A 123 6.72 1.18 -5.55
C SER A 123 6.57 1.07 -7.07
N GLY A 124 7.54 0.45 -7.76
CA GLY A 124 7.42 0.06 -9.16
C GLY A 124 6.26 -0.91 -9.42
N TYR A 125 6.00 -1.87 -8.54
CA TYR A 125 4.82 -2.74 -8.62
C TYR A 125 3.50 -1.95 -8.55
N LEU A 126 3.40 -1.00 -7.61
CA LEU A 126 2.22 -0.14 -7.50
C LEU A 126 2.03 0.74 -8.73
N ALA A 127 3.13 1.26 -9.30
CA ALA A 127 3.10 2.04 -10.52
C ALA A 127 2.62 1.20 -11.72
N LEU A 128 3.12 -0.03 -11.86
CA LEU A 128 2.68 -0.94 -12.92
C LEU A 128 1.19 -1.33 -12.76
N PHE A 129 0.75 -1.59 -11.54
CA PHE A 129 -0.66 -1.89 -11.25
C PHE A 129 -1.60 -0.73 -11.60
N GLN A 130 -1.14 0.52 -11.54
CA GLN A 130 -1.95 1.68 -11.91
C GLN A 130 -2.04 1.88 -13.44
N VAL A 131 -1.04 1.41 -14.19
CA VAL A 131 -0.98 1.55 -15.65
C VAL A 131 -1.79 0.45 -16.35
N VAL A 132 -1.79 -0.76 -15.77
CA VAL A 132 -2.59 -1.91 -16.22
C VAL A 132 -4.03 -1.75 -15.77
#